data_AF-A0AAQ2C8L1-F1
#
_entry.id   AF-A0AAQ2C8L1-F1
#
_cell.length_a   1.000
_cell.length_b   1.000
_cell.length_c   1.000
_cell.angle_alpha   90.00
_cell.angle_beta   90.00
_cell.angle_gamma   90.00
#
_symmetry.space_group_name_H-M   'P 1'
#
loop_
_entity.id
_entity.type
_entity.pdbx_description
1 polymer ?
#
loop_
_entity_poly.entity_id
_entity_poly.type
_entity_poly.pdbx_seq_one_letter_code
_entity_poly.pdbx_strand_id
1 'polypeptide(L)'
;MWQVIMIVLVGWILVGLSVALVMIRRGHDVVIWLVLGVAAGPFAIALAGLGAYLERQIPVLKTVEITDQPRTDQLLTDRIRMLAGIDGSDAATHAVVAAATMFGARLSSVTLLTTLDYDTAFGASAARVDRIIGDAQAAAVRTLSAMGLRPHSARASGGAAEQIALSAASGHYDLIVLGSHRRRQSPLGSVTNRVAERSPIPGLIIPPARLAAATTTDATGLGTRENTP
;
A
#
# COMPACT_ATOMS: atom_id res chain seq x y z
N MET A 1 -43.62 -20.42 -24.65
CA MET A 1 -42.18 -20.81 -24.67
C MET A 1 -41.26 -19.60 -24.89
N TRP A 2 -41.49 -18.76 -25.91
CA TRP A 2 -40.69 -17.54 -26.18
C TRP A 2 -40.60 -16.55 -25.00
N GLN A 3 -41.70 -16.32 -24.28
CA GLN A 3 -41.74 -15.42 -23.12
C GLN A 3 -40.85 -15.88 -21.97
N VAL A 4 -40.77 -17.19 -21.72
CA VAL A 4 -39.91 -17.75 -20.66
C VAL A 4 -38.44 -17.54 -21.01
N ILE A 5 -38.08 -17.72 -22.29
CA ILE A 5 -36.73 -17.47 -22.79
C ILE A 5 -36.35 -15.99 -22.64
N MET A 6 -37.26 -15.06 -22.95
CA MET A 6 -37.02 -13.63 -22.76
C MET A 6 -36.82 -13.25 -21.29
N ILE A 7 -37.62 -13.80 -20.37
CA ILE A 7 -37.48 -13.51 -18.94
C ILE A 7 -36.14 -14.01 -18.40
N VAL A 8 -35.73 -15.22 -18.80
CA VAL A 8 -34.42 -15.78 -18.40
C VAL A 8 -33.28 -14.94 -18.95
N LEU A 9 -33.37 -14.48 -20.20
CA LEU A 9 -32.34 -13.68 -20.86
C LEU A 9 -32.22 -12.26 -20.27
N VAL A 10 -33.35 -11.64 -19.93
CA VAL A 10 -33.37 -10.33 -19.25
C VAL A 10 -32.83 -10.44 -17.82
N GLY A 11 -33.21 -11.49 -17.09
CA GLY A 11 -32.67 -11.78 -15.76
C GLY A 11 -31.16 -12.01 -15.78
N TRP A 12 -30.66 -12.76 -16.77
CA TRP A 12 -29.23 -12.98 -17.00
C TRP A 12 -28.49 -11.64 -17.15
N ILE A 13 -28.96 -10.77 -18.04
CA ILE A 13 -28.31 -9.47 -18.31
C ILE A 13 -28.34 -8.57 -17.05
N LEU A 14 -29.46 -8.54 -16.32
CA LEU A 14 -29.59 -7.71 -15.12
C LEU A 14 -28.66 -8.15 -13.98
N VAL A 15 -28.49 -9.46 -13.77
CA VAL A 15 -27.57 -9.99 -12.75
C VAL A 15 -26.12 -9.66 -13.13
N GLY A 16 -25.73 -9.89 -14.39
CA GLY A 16 -24.40 -9.54 -14.88
C GLY A 16 -24.08 -8.05 -14.77
N LEU A 17 -25.05 -7.20 -15.13
CA LEU A 17 -24.90 -5.75 -15.04
C LEU A 17 -24.81 -5.26 -13.60
N SER A 18 -25.56 -5.88 -12.67
CA SER A 18 -25.53 -5.53 -11.25
C SER A 18 -24.16 -5.84 -10.62
N VAL A 19 -23.58 -7.00 -10.94
CA VAL A 19 -22.23 -7.39 -10.48
C VAL A 19 -21.17 -6.46 -11.06
N ALA A 20 -21.25 -6.14 -12.35
CA ALA A 20 -20.35 -5.18 -12.99
C ALA A 20 -20.44 -3.79 -12.33
N LEU A 21 -21.65 -3.29 -12.05
CA LEU A 21 -21.86 -2.00 -11.41
C LEU A 21 -21.25 -1.93 -10.00
N VAL A 22 -21.38 -3.01 -9.22
CA VAL A 22 -20.79 -3.10 -7.87
C VAL A 22 -19.25 -3.10 -7.94
N MET A 23 -18.67 -3.79 -8.92
CA MET A 23 -17.21 -3.87 -9.08
C MET A 23 -16.59 -2.57 -9.63
N ILE A 24 -17.29 -1.88 -10.52
CA ILE A 24 -16.90 -0.55 -11.02
C ILE A 24 -16.87 0.47 -9.86
N ARG A 25 -17.85 0.42 -8.95
CA ARG A 25 -17.86 1.29 -7.76
C ARG A 25 -16.71 1.01 -6.78
N ARG A 26 -16.09 -0.17 -6.85
CA ARG A 26 -14.89 -0.53 -6.07
C ARG A 26 -13.57 -0.16 -6.78
N GLY A 27 -13.64 0.50 -7.94
CA GLY A 27 -12.47 1.02 -8.65
C GLY A 27 -11.80 0.05 -9.62
N HIS A 28 -12.48 -1.03 -10.00
CA HIS A 28 -11.99 -1.97 -11.02
C HIS A 28 -12.34 -1.51 -12.44
N ASP A 29 -11.54 -1.93 -13.42
CA ASP A 29 -11.65 -1.46 -14.80
C ASP A 29 -12.95 -1.91 -15.49
N VAL A 30 -13.64 -0.92 -16.09
CA VAL A 30 -15.03 -1.03 -16.59
C VAL A 30 -15.17 -2.03 -17.73
N VAL A 31 -14.16 -2.12 -18.60
CA VAL A 31 -14.22 -2.87 -19.87
C VAL A 31 -14.08 -4.38 -19.63
N ILE A 32 -13.19 -4.80 -18.74
CA ILE A 32 -12.94 -6.22 -18.42
C ILE A 32 -14.16 -6.83 -17.71
N TRP A 33 -14.76 -6.09 -16.78
CA TRP A 33 -15.93 -6.57 -16.02
C TRP A 33 -17.25 -6.51 -16.80
N LEU A 34 -17.41 -5.60 -17.77
CA LEU A 34 -18.56 -5.62 -18.68
C LEU A 34 -18.54 -6.87 -19.57
N VAL A 35 -17.38 -7.22 -20.12
CA VAL A 35 -17.22 -8.42 -20.96
C VAL A 35 -17.42 -9.70 -20.13
N LEU A 36 -16.85 -9.76 -18.92
CA LEU A 36 -17.00 -10.90 -18.03
C LEU A 36 -18.43 -11.04 -17.48
N GLY A 37 -19.10 -9.93 -17.14
CA GLY A 37 -20.48 -9.92 -16.63
C GLY A 37 -21.52 -10.34 -17.67
N VAL A 38 -21.31 -10.00 -18.95
CA VAL A 38 -22.19 -10.44 -20.05
C VAL A 38 -21.90 -11.90 -20.43
N ALA A 39 -20.63 -12.31 -20.47
CA ALA A 39 -20.24 -13.66 -20.88
C ALA A 39 -20.48 -14.74 -19.79
N ALA A 40 -20.42 -14.39 -18.51
CA ALA A 40 -20.35 -15.36 -17.41
C ALA A 40 -21.56 -15.34 -16.45
N GLY A 41 -22.77 -15.01 -16.89
CA GLY A 41 -23.95 -14.92 -16.02
C GLY A 41 -24.10 -16.02 -14.94
N PRO A 42 -24.01 -17.31 -15.29
CA PRO A 42 -24.02 -18.40 -14.29
C PRO A 42 -22.63 -18.92 -13.89
N PHE A 43 -21.59 -18.72 -14.72
CA PHE A 43 -20.23 -19.18 -14.41
C PHE A 43 -19.42 -18.20 -13.57
N ALA A 44 -19.87 -16.96 -13.40
CA ALA A 44 -19.21 -15.97 -12.55
C ALA A 44 -19.23 -16.38 -11.08
N ILE A 45 -20.22 -17.16 -10.61
CA ILE A 45 -20.24 -17.71 -9.25
C ILE A 45 -19.19 -18.83 -9.13
N ALA A 46 -19.08 -19.71 -10.14
CA ALA A 46 -18.08 -20.75 -10.17
C ALA A 46 -16.65 -20.18 -10.36
N LEU A 47 -16.51 -19.09 -11.11
CA LEU A 47 -15.24 -18.40 -11.38
C LEU A 47 -14.86 -17.42 -10.26
N ALA A 48 -15.82 -16.85 -9.53
CA ALA A 48 -15.57 -16.10 -8.29
C ALA A 48 -15.25 -17.07 -7.14
N GLY A 49 -15.89 -18.24 -7.09
CA GLY A 49 -15.54 -19.33 -6.19
C GLY A 49 -14.16 -19.91 -6.50
N LEU A 50 -13.85 -20.11 -7.78
CA LEU A 50 -12.52 -20.54 -8.24
C LEU A 50 -11.48 -19.43 -8.08
N GLY A 51 -11.86 -18.16 -8.26
CA GLY A 51 -11.03 -17.00 -7.99
C GLY A 51 -10.67 -16.91 -6.51
N ALA A 52 -11.65 -17.05 -5.61
CA ALA A 52 -11.43 -17.12 -4.18
C ALA A 52 -10.66 -18.39 -3.73
N TYR A 53 -10.80 -19.50 -4.46
CA TYR A 53 -10.06 -20.74 -4.23
C TYR A 53 -8.61 -20.64 -4.73
N LEU A 54 -8.39 -20.02 -5.88
CA LEU A 54 -7.06 -19.75 -6.43
C LEU A 54 -6.37 -18.62 -5.65
N GLU A 55 -7.09 -17.64 -5.14
CA GLU A 55 -6.54 -16.60 -4.24
C GLU A 55 -6.11 -17.19 -2.88
N ARG A 56 -6.66 -18.34 -2.48
CA ARG A 56 -6.14 -19.15 -1.36
C ARG A 56 -4.87 -19.93 -1.71
N GLN A 57 -4.57 -20.16 -2.99
CA GLN A 57 -3.38 -20.89 -3.46
C GLN A 57 -2.31 -20.01 -4.13
N ILE A 58 -2.66 -18.81 -4.58
CA ILE A 58 -1.72 -17.76 -4.90
C ILE A 58 -1.13 -17.38 -3.54
N PRO A 59 0.19 -17.50 -3.35
CA PRO A 59 0.81 -17.15 -2.10
C PRO A 59 0.67 -15.64 -1.86
N VAL A 60 -0.44 -15.24 -1.23
CA VAL A 60 -0.43 -14.32 -0.09
C VAL A 60 0.25 -15.06 1.07
N LEU A 61 1.47 -15.52 0.79
CA LEU A 61 2.38 -16.25 1.66
C LEU A 61 3.75 -15.63 1.40
N LYS A 62 3.87 -14.40 1.86
CA LYS A 62 4.70 -14.20 3.03
C LYS A 62 3.91 -13.29 3.96
N THR A 63 2.93 -13.90 4.63
CA THR A 63 2.75 -13.64 6.06
C THR A 63 4.15 -13.48 6.61
N VAL A 64 4.41 -12.29 7.12
CA VAL A 64 5.61 -12.01 7.87
C VAL A 64 5.77 -13.21 8.81
N GLU A 65 6.79 -14.04 8.56
CA GLU A 65 7.26 -15.00 9.52
C GLU A 65 7.90 -14.16 10.62
N ILE A 66 7.05 -13.44 11.36
CA ILE A 66 7.36 -13.02 12.70
C ILE A 66 7.39 -14.34 13.43
N THR A 67 8.59 -14.83 13.70
CA THR A 67 8.78 -15.82 14.76
C THR A 67 7.93 -15.38 15.94
N ASP A 68 6.80 -16.07 16.14
CA ASP A 68 5.90 -15.87 17.25
C ASP A 68 6.62 -16.41 18.48
N GLN A 69 7.50 -15.58 19.05
CA GLN A 69 7.95 -15.79 20.42
C GLN A 69 6.91 -15.16 21.34
N PRO A 70 6.28 -15.96 22.23
CA PRO A 70 5.29 -15.45 23.15
C PRO A 70 5.91 -14.35 24.01
N ARG A 71 5.17 -13.23 24.02
CA ARG A 71 5.40 -11.99 24.73
C ARG A 71 5.82 -12.27 26.19
N THR A 72 7.07 -11.97 26.54
CA THR A 72 7.48 -11.76 27.93
C THR A 72 7.47 -10.26 28.18
N ASP A 73 6.41 -9.82 28.85
CA ASP A 73 6.06 -8.44 29.17
C ASP A 73 7.12 -7.79 30.10
N GLN A 74 7.73 -6.69 29.64
CA GLN A 74 8.15 -5.47 30.39
C GLN A 74 9.38 -4.77 29.78
N LEU A 75 10.24 -5.45 29.02
CA LEU A 75 11.47 -4.85 28.47
C LEU A 75 11.36 -4.36 27.00
N LEU A 76 10.23 -4.61 26.32
CA LEU A 76 10.05 -4.33 24.88
C LEU A 76 9.25 -3.05 24.56
N THR A 77 8.78 -2.30 25.55
CA THR A 77 7.95 -1.10 25.35
C THR A 77 8.68 0.03 24.61
N ASP A 78 9.99 -0.05 24.46
CA ASP A 78 10.80 0.97 23.77
C ASP A 78 11.24 0.58 22.34
N ARG A 79 10.77 -0.56 21.81
CA ARG A 79 11.12 -0.98 20.44
C ARG A 79 9.94 -0.89 19.47
N ILE A 80 10.16 -0.20 18.36
CA ILE A 80 9.17 0.17 17.34
C ILE A 80 9.33 -0.73 16.12
N ARG A 81 8.22 -1.33 15.68
CA ARG A 81 8.09 -2.05 14.40
C ARG A 81 7.44 -1.13 13.39
N MET A 82 8.20 -0.77 12.38
CA MET A 82 7.79 0.18 11.35
C MET A 82 7.26 -0.55 10.12
N LEU A 83 6.09 -0.12 9.65
CA LEU A 83 5.58 -0.42 8.31
C LEU A 83 5.80 0.80 7.42
N ALA A 84 6.44 0.63 6.27
CA ALA A 84 6.70 1.73 5.36
C ALA A 84 6.18 1.45 3.94
N GLY A 85 5.38 2.38 3.40
CA GLY A 85 4.91 2.30 2.02
C GLY A 85 5.99 2.71 1.03
N ILE A 86 6.33 1.81 0.09
CA ILE A 86 7.34 2.05 -0.95
C ILE A 86 6.72 1.82 -2.33
N ASP A 87 6.80 2.86 -3.17
CA ASP A 87 6.36 2.86 -4.57
C ASP A 87 7.54 2.97 -5.57
N GLY A 88 8.79 2.87 -5.09
CA GLY A 88 10.00 3.07 -5.89
C GLY A 88 10.41 4.53 -6.07
N SER A 89 9.65 5.49 -5.54
CA SER A 89 10.02 6.91 -5.64
C SER A 89 11.14 7.29 -4.64
N ASP A 90 11.90 8.33 -5.01
CA ASP A 90 12.89 8.94 -4.13
C ASP A 90 12.26 9.50 -2.85
N ALA A 91 11.02 10.00 -2.94
CA ALA A 91 10.28 10.53 -1.80
C ALA A 91 9.95 9.42 -0.79
N ALA A 92 9.49 8.26 -1.26
CA ALA A 92 9.24 7.11 -0.41
C ALA A 92 10.54 6.57 0.20
N THR A 93 11.60 6.43 -0.60
CA THR A 93 12.92 6.00 -0.12
C THR A 93 13.46 6.94 0.96
N HIS A 94 13.39 8.26 0.73
CA HIS A 94 13.81 9.27 1.69
C HIS A 94 13.01 9.18 3.00
N ALA A 95 11.69 9.01 2.92
CA ALA A 95 10.84 8.89 4.11
C ALA A 95 11.28 7.74 5.00
N VAL A 96 11.50 6.55 4.42
CA VAL A 96 11.91 5.39 5.22
C VAL A 96 13.28 5.58 5.84
N VAL A 97 14.23 6.13 5.08
CA VAL A 97 15.58 6.40 5.60
C VAL A 97 15.55 7.44 6.71
N ALA A 98 14.81 8.54 6.54
CA ALA A 98 14.69 9.58 7.56
C ALA A 98 14.00 9.06 8.83
N ALA A 99 12.94 8.25 8.70
CA ALA A 99 12.32 7.61 9.85
C ALA A 99 13.28 6.62 10.52
N ALA A 100 14.04 5.83 9.74
CA ALA A 100 15.04 4.91 10.26
C ALA A 100 16.10 5.63 11.10
N THR A 101 16.60 6.76 10.61
CA THR A 101 17.54 7.62 11.33
C THR A 101 16.92 8.23 12.59
N MET A 102 15.66 8.67 12.52
CA MET A 102 14.95 9.30 13.65
C MET A 102 14.75 8.33 14.83
N PHE A 103 14.39 7.08 14.56
CA PHE A 103 14.14 6.10 15.62
C PHE A 103 15.39 5.29 15.99
N GLY A 104 16.36 5.15 15.08
CA GLY A 104 17.67 4.56 15.36
C GLY A 104 17.58 3.21 16.06
N ALA A 105 18.26 3.07 17.21
CA ALA A 105 18.32 1.85 18.01
C ALA A 105 16.95 1.39 18.57
N ARG A 106 15.94 2.25 18.55
CA ARG A 106 14.58 1.91 18.97
C ARG A 106 13.85 1.11 17.90
N LEU A 107 14.36 0.99 16.68
CA LEU A 107 13.73 0.14 15.67
C LEU A 107 14.07 -1.33 15.88
N SER A 108 13.05 -2.14 16.13
CA SER A 108 13.20 -3.60 16.11
C SER A 108 13.09 -4.17 14.70
N SER A 109 12.24 -3.59 13.85
CA SER A 109 12.04 -4.07 12.49
C SER A 109 11.52 -2.96 11.58
N VAL A 110 11.86 -3.07 10.30
CA VAL A 110 11.38 -2.21 9.23
C VAL A 110 10.81 -3.12 8.16
N THR A 111 9.52 -2.99 7.84
CA THR A 111 8.88 -3.69 6.72
C THR A 111 8.61 -2.70 5.59
N LEU A 112 9.10 -3.00 4.40
CA LEU A 112 8.83 -2.25 3.18
C LEU A 112 7.64 -2.90 2.46
N LEU A 113 6.53 -2.19 2.36
CA LEU A 113 5.33 -2.66 1.67
C LEU A 113 5.21 -1.97 0.32
N THR A 114 5.20 -2.77 -0.75
CA THR A 114 4.90 -2.30 -2.09
C THR A 114 3.57 -2.87 -2.54
N THR A 115 2.69 -1.98 -3.02
CA THR A 115 1.35 -2.35 -3.48
C THR A 115 1.32 -2.30 -5.01
N LEU A 116 0.87 -3.39 -5.62
CA LEU A 116 0.65 -3.46 -7.06
C LEU A 116 -0.84 -3.35 -7.36
N ASP A 117 -1.18 -2.61 -8.43
CA ASP A 117 -2.55 -2.60 -8.90
C ASP A 117 -2.93 -3.98 -9.45
N TYR A 118 -4.21 -4.33 -9.37
CA TYR A 118 -4.69 -5.66 -9.74
C TYR A 118 -4.30 -5.99 -11.18
N ASP A 119 -4.38 -5.05 -12.12
CA ASP A 119 -4.03 -5.27 -13.53
C ASP A 119 -2.54 -5.57 -13.74
N THR A 120 -1.67 -5.01 -12.90
CA THR A 120 -0.22 -5.30 -12.96
C THR A 120 0.12 -6.65 -12.36
N ALA A 121 -0.69 -7.12 -11.40
CA ALA A 121 -0.54 -8.45 -10.80
C ALA A 121 -1.21 -9.53 -11.67
N PHE A 122 -2.31 -9.20 -12.33
CA PHE A 122 -3.12 -10.13 -13.11
C PHE A 122 -2.48 -10.42 -14.47
N GLY A 123 -2.14 -11.69 -14.73
CA GLY A 123 -1.48 -12.11 -15.97
C GLY A 123 0.04 -11.89 -15.99
N ALA A 124 0.63 -11.28 -14.97
CA ALA A 124 2.07 -11.26 -14.78
C ALA A 124 2.56 -12.57 -14.14
N SER A 125 3.70 -13.09 -14.61
CA SER A 125 4.35 -14.21 -13.92
C SER A 125 4.84 -13.78 -12.53
N ALA A 126 4.86 -14.71 -11.57
CA ALA A 126 5.35 -14.44 -10.23
C ALA A 126 6.76 -13.80 -10.24
N ALA A 127 7.65 -14.29 -11.11
CA ALA A 127 9.00 -13.74 -11.28
C ALA A 127 9.01 -12.29 -11.80
N ARG A 128 8.04 -11.88 -12.62
CA ARG A 128 7.91 -10.49 -13.07
C ARG A 128 7.42 -9.59 -11.94
N VAL A 129 6.43 -10.05 -11.17
CA VAL A 129 5.92 -9.34 -9.98
C VAL A 129 7.04 -9.12 -8.97
N ASP A 130 7.79 -10.18 -8.64
CA ASP A 130 8.91 -10.10 -7.70
C ASP A 130 10.01 -9.15 -8.16
N ARG A 131 10.26 -9.10 -9.48
CA ARG A 131 11.21 -8.14 -10.05
C ARG A 131 10.74 -6.70 -9.86
N ILE A 132 9.47 -6.39 -10.19
CA ILE A 132 8.92 -5.03 -10.04
C ILE A 132 8.99 -4.57 -8.58
N ILE A 133 8.62 -5.45 -7.64
CA ILE A 133 8.69 -5.15 -6.21
C ILE A 133 10.14 -4.98 -5.76
N GLY A 134 11.03 -5.88 -6.19
CA GLY A 134 12.45 -5.81 -5.90
C GLY A 134 13.07 -4.51 -6.39
N ASP A 135 12.76 -4.09 -7.62
CA ASP A 135 13.23 -2.85 -8.23
C ASP A 135 12.71 -1.63 -7.45
N ALA A 136 11.42 -1.61 -7.08
CA ALA A 136 10.84 -0.54 -6.27
C ALA A 136 11.48 -0.43 -4.88
N GLN A 137 11.88 -1.55 -4.28
CA GLN A 137 12.45 -1.58 -2.93
C GLN A 137 13.98 -1.45 -2.92
N ALA A 138 14.66 -1.68 -4.05
CA ALA A 138 16.12 -1.81 -4.14
C ALA A 138 16.86 -0.60 -3.55
N ALA A 139 16.39 0.62 -3.83
CA ALA A 139 16.99 1.83 -3.30
C ALA A 139 16.90 1.92 -1.77
N ALA A 140 15.71 1.66 -1.22
CA ALA A 140 15.49 1.66 0.23
C ALA A 140 16.27 0.53 0.92
N VAL A 141 16.25 -0.69 0.36
CA VAL A 141 16.98 -1.84 0.91
C VAL A 141 18.47 -1.57 0.97
N ARG A 142 19.06 -1.03 -0.11
CA ARG A 142 20.49 -0.67 -0.14
C ARG A 142 20.84 0.34 0.95
N THR A 143 20.09 1.42 1.06
CA THR A 143 20.39 2.49 2.03
C THR A 143 20.18 2.02 3.47
N LEU A 144 19.11 1.29 3.76
CA LEU A 144 18.86 0.72 5.09
C LEU A 144 19.93 -0.31 5.47
N SER A 145 20.37 -1.14 4.51
CA SER A 145 21.45 -2.12 4.73
C SER A 145 22.79 -1.47 5.04
N ALA A 146 23.09 -0.34 4.40
CA ALA A 146 24.28 0.47 4.70
C ALA A 146 24.24 1.06 6.12
N MET A 147 23.04 1.28 6.68
CA MET A 147 22.84 1.68 8.08
C MET A 147 22.84 0.49 9.06
N GLY A 148 23.13 -0.73 8.59
CA GLY A 148 23.12 -1.94 9.42
C GLY A 148 21.74 -2.54 9.66
N LEU A 149 20.68 -1.99 9.07
CA LEU A 149 19.33 -2.53 9.17
C LEU A 149 19.10 -3.64 8.14
N ARG A 150 18.17 -4.55 8.43
CA ARG A 150 17.73 -5.61 7.50
C ARG A 150 16.22 -5.46 7.29
N PRO A 151 15.79 -4.66 6.30
CA PRO A 151 14.38 -4.48 6.04
C PRO A 151 13.73 -5.77 5.54
N HIS A 152 12.50 -6.02 5.97
CA HIS A 152 11.66 -7.08 5.43
C HIS A 152 10.90 -6.58 4.21
N SER A 153 10.89 -7.34 3.12
CA SER A 153 10.11 -7.04 1.92
C SER A 153 8.72 -7.66 2.02
N ALA A 154 7.69 -6.82 1.93
CA ALA A 154 6.29 -7.23 1.86
C ALA A 154 5.65 -6.72 0.56
N ARG A 155 4.65 -7.45 0.10
CA ARG A 155 3.89 -7.14 -1.12
C ARG A 155 2.39 -7.28 -0.87
N ALA A 156 1.61 -6.42 -1.50
CA ALA A 156 0.15 -6.53 -1.52
C ALA A 156 -0.38 -6.16 -2.91
N SER A 157 -1.58 -6.64 -3.21
CA SER A 157 -2.28 -6.36 -4.47
C SER A 157 -3.58 -5.61 -4.20
N GLY A 158 -3.87 -4.59 -4.99
CA GLY A 158 -5.04 -3.72 -4.86
C GLY A 158 -4.69 -2.28 -4.47
N GLY A 159 -5.71 -1.52 -4.09
CA GLY A 159 -5.57 -0.08 -3.82
C GLY A 159 -4.57 0.22 -2.70
N ALA A 160 -3.54 1.01 -3.00
CA ALA A 160 -2.41 1.27 -2.10
C ALA A 160 -2.84 1.67 -0.68
N ALA A 161 -3.75 2.63 -0.55
CA ALA A 161 -4.20 3.12 0.75
C ALA A 161 -4.94 2.07 1.58
N GLU A 162 -5.76 1.24 0.92
CA GLU A 162 -6.50 0.16 1.57
C GLU A 162 -5.54 -0.94 2.02
N GLN A 163 -4.62 -1.35 1.15
CA GLN A 163 -3.65 -2.39 1.47
C GLN A 163 -2.66 -1.96 2.56
N ILE A 164 -2.24 -0.70 2.59
CA ILE A 164 -1.40 -0.16 3.66
C ILE A 164 -2.16 -0.18 4.99
N ALA A 165 -3.40 0.31 5.02
CA ALA A 165 -4.21 0.32 6.24
C ALA A 165 -4.54 -1.11 6.73
N LEU A 166 -4.86 -2.03 5.81
CA LEU A 166 -5.12 -3.43 6.11
C LEU A 166 -3.86 -4.13 6.65
N SER A 167 -2.70 -3.87 6.06
CA SER A 167 -1.42 -4.42 6.52
C SER A 167 -1.05 -3.88 7.90
N ALA A 168 -1.35 -2.61 8.16
CA ALA A 168 -1.16 -1.99 9.48
C ALA A 168 -2.12 -2.55 10.53
N ALA A 169 -3.36 -2.88 10.16
CA ALA A 169 -4.36 -3.43 11.06
C ALA A 169 -4.10 -4.90 11.41
N SER A 170 -3.66 -5.68 10.42
CA SER A 170 -3.42 -7.12 10.58
C SER A 170 -2.00 -7.43 11.08
N GLY A 171 -1.04 -6.57 10.77
CA GLY A 171 0.33 -6.70 11.25
C GLY A 171 0.51 -6.11 12.64
N HIS A 172 1.43 -6.70 13.42
CA HIS A 172 1.87 -6.12 14.68
C HIS A 172 2.86 -4.97 14.44
N TYR A 173 2.38 -3.88 13.86
CA TYR A 173 3.16 -2.66 13.63
C TYR A 173 2.79 -1.58 14.62
N ASP A 174 3.77 -0.75 14.99
CA ASP A 174 3.59 0.31 15.97
C ASP A 174 3.57 1.70 15.28
N LEU A 175 4.01 1.77 14.01
CA LEU A 175 4.07 3.00 13.21
C LEU A 175 3.94 2.72 11.70
N ILE A 176 3.16 3.54 10.98
CA ILE A 176 3.20 3.63 9.51
C ILE A 176 4.07 4.80 9.08
N VAL A 177 4.96 4.61 8.11
CA VAL A 177 5.76 5.67 7.49
C VAL A 177 5.40 5.80 6.02
N LEU A 178 5.09 7.02 5.60
CA LEU A 178 4.80 7.35 4.20
C LEU A 178 5.57 8.59 3.75
N GLY A 179 6.07 8.55 2.52
CA GLY A 179 6.50 9.76 1.83
C GLY A 179 5.28 10.61 1.44
N SER A 180 5.44 11.92 1.47
CA SER A 180 4.48 12.82 0.81
C SER A 180 4.88 13.07 -0.63
N HIS A 181 3.89 12.99 -1.53
CA HIS A 181 4.08 13.31 -2.94
C HIS A 181 3.19 14.51 -3.27
N ARG A 182 3.76 15.72 -3.32
CA ARG A 182 3.00 16.94 -3.62
C ARG A 182 2.66 17.00 -5.11
N ARG A 183 1.39 16.88 -5.44
CA ARG A 183 0.80 17.49 -6.65
C ARG A 183 0.04 18.74 -6.24
N ARG A 184 -0.09 19.74 -7.11
CA ARG A 184 -0.73 21.05 -6.81
C ARG A 184 -2.11 20.96 -6.14
N GLN A 185 -2.83 19.84 -6.32
CA GLN A 185 -4.18 19.60 -5.79
C GLN A 185 -4.22 18.64 -4.57
N SER A 186 -3.08 18.06 -4.15
CA SER A 186 -3.00 17.18 -2.97
C SER A 186 -1.65 17.36 -2.28
N PRO A 187 -1.58 18.14 -1.18
CA PRO A 187 -0.33 18.47 -0.53
C PRO A 187 0.34 17.28 0.18
N LEU A 188 -0.40 16.22 0.49
CA LEU A 188 0.12 14.99 1.10
C LEU A 188 0.23 13.83 0.10
N GLY A 189 -0.53 13.88 -0.99
CA GLY A 189 -0.77 12.75 -1.89
C GLY A 189 -2.07 12.01 -1.53
N SER A 190 -2.75 11.48 -2.54
CA SER A 190 -4.07 10.83 -2.37
C SER A 190 -4.02 9.53 -1.56
N VAL A 191 -2.89 8.80 -1.62
CA VAL A 191 -2.66 7.59 -0.82
C VAL A 191 -2.45 7.97 0.64
N THR A 192 -1.52 8.89 0.91
CA THR A 192 -1.18 9.34 2.26
C THR A 192 -2.38 9.91 3.00
N ASN A 193 -3.21 10.72 2.33
CA ASN A 193 -4.43 11.26 2.95
C ASN A 193 -5.42 10.15 3.34
N ARG A 194 -5.66 9.19 2.44
CA ARG A 194 -6.56 8.07 2.71
C ARG A 194 -6.04 7.13 3.81
N VAL A 195 -4.72 6.94 3.90
CA VAL A 195 -4.12 6.14 5.00
C VAL A 195 -4.26 6.87 6.32
N ALA A 196 -4.01 8.19 6.37
CA ALA A 196 -4.18 8.98 7.59
C ALA A 196 -5.62 8.93 8.13
N GLU A 197 -6.61 8.90 7.24
CA GLU A 197 -8.03 8.80 7.61
C GLU A 197 -8.44 7.41 8.15
N ARG A 198 -7.72 6.35 7.77
CA ARG A 198 -8.15 4.95 7.98
C ARG A 198 -7.22 4.13 8.88
N SER A 199 -6.02 4.65 9.17
CA SER A 199 -5.00 3.90 9.89
C SER A 199 -5.42 3.67 11.34
N PRO A 200 -5.34 2.42 11.85
CA PRO A 200 -5.57 2.12 13.26
C PRO A 200 -4.38 2.48 14.16
N ILE A 201 -3.22 2.77 13.57
CA ILE A 201 -1.97 3.07 14.28
C ILE A 201 -1.41 4.45 13.86
N PRO A 202 -0.49 5.05 14.63
CA PRO A 202 0.13 6.31 14.28
C PRO A 202 0.77 6.30 12.88
N GLY A 203 0.64 7.41 12.15
CA GLY A 203 1.24 7.62 10.84
C GLY A 203 2.25 8.76 10.86
N LEU A 204 3.47 8.52 10.37
CA LEU A 204 4.51 9.51 10.17
C LEU A 204 4.64 9.83 8.68
N ILE A 205 4.36 11.07 8.31
CA ILE A 205 4.44 11.55 6.94
C ILE A 205 5.69 12.41 6.80
N ILE A 206 6.58 12.03 5.88
CA ILE A 206 7.85 12.73 5.70
C ILE A 206 7.83 13.53 4.39
N PRO A 207 8.16 14.83 4.43
CA PRO A 207 8.30 15.65 3.23
C PRO A 207 9.52 15.24 2.41
N PRO A 208 9.53 15.49 1.09
CA PRO A 208 10.70 15.23 0.26
C PRO A 208 11.90 16.08 0.71
N ALA A 209 13.12 15.54 0.59
CA ALA A 209 14.36 16.15 1.07
C ALA A 209 14.57 17.61 0.63
N ARG A 210 14.18 17.95 -0.61
CA ARG A 210 14.30 19.32 -1.16
C ARG A 210 13.50 20.35 -0.35
N LEU A 211 12.40 19.94 0.26
CA LEU A 211 11.52 20.83 1.04
C LEU A 211 12.01 20.99 2.49
N ALA A 212 12.56 19.94 3.10
CA ALA A 212 13.15 20.02 4.43
C ALA A 212 14.30 21.06 4.47
N ALA A 213 15.10 21.12 3.40
CA ALA A 213 16.13 22.13 3.23
C ALA A 213 15.55 23.56 3.11
N ALA A 214 14.50 23.76 2.30
CA ALA A 214 13.91 25.08 2.07
C ALA A 214 13.25 25.68 3.32
N THR A 215 12.55 24.87 4.13
CA THR A 215 11.92 25.34 5.37
C THR A 215 12.96 25.70 6.45
N THR A 216 14.12 25.04 6.44
CA THR A 216 15.22 25.35 7.37
C THR A 216 15.92 26.66 7.01
N THR A 217 16.05 26.97 5.71
CA THR A 217 16.62 28.24 5.24
C THR A 217 15.71 29.44 5.56
N ASP A 218 14.39 29.33 5.39
CA ASP A 218 13.46 30.43 5.72
C ASP A 218 13.40 30.72 7.23
N ALA A 219 13.53 29.70 8.09
CA ALA A 219 13.56 29.89 9.53
C ALA A 219 14.85 30.58 10.03
N THR A 220 15.94 30.52 9.24
CA THR A 220 17.23 31.16 9.57
C THR A 220 17.32 32.61 9.05
N GLY A 221 16.42 33.02 8.16
CA GLY A 221 16.38 34.38 7.58
C GLY A 221 15.57 35.42 8.37
N LEU A 222 14.85 35.01 9.43
CA LEU A 222 14.06 35.91 10.29
C LEU A 222 14.86 36.35 11.52
N GLY A 223 16.02 36.96 11.30
CA GLY A 223 16.92 37.37 12.37
C GLY A 223 17.81 38.55 12.00
N THR A 224 17.33 39.52 11.22
CA THR A 224 17.98 40.85 11.07
C THR A 224 17.04 41.80 10.31
N ARG A 225 16.03 42.32 11.00
CA ARG A 225 15.54 43.67 10.69
C ARG A 225 15.99 44.55 11.84
N GLU A 226 17.23 45.00 11.68
CA GLU A 226 17.85 46.03 12.48
C GLU A 226 17.02 47.31 12.30
N ASN A 227 16.40 47.74 13.39
CA ASN A 227 15.89 49.10 13.54
C ASN A 227 17.07 50.06 13.40
N THR A 228 16.90 51.11 12.60
CA THR A 228 17.79 52.27 12.64
C THR A 228 16.90 53.52 12.56
N PRO A 229 17.20 54.56 13.35
CA PRO A 229 16.24 55.53 13.88
C PRO A 229 15.77 56.60 12.89
#